data_AF-A0A5K1EFX0-F1
#
_entry.id   AF-A0A5K1EFX0-F1
#
_cell.length_a   1.000
_cell.length_b   1.000
_cell.length_c   1.000
_cell.angle_alpha   90.00
_cell.angle_beta   90.00
_cell.angle_gamma   90.00
#
_symmetry.space_group_name_H-M   'P 1'
#
loop_
_entity.id
_entity.type
_entity.pdbx_description
1 polymer ?
#
loop_
_entity_poly.entity_id
_entity_poly.type
_entity_poly.pdbx_seq_one_letter_code
_entity_poly.pdbx_strand_id
1 'polypeptide(L)' 'MAAPSEVNGDPIHCPAKVPAMAYPLSEESAEVAANIKYHSQYSPHFSPFKFEPEQAYYATAESVRDSLIK' A
#
# COMPACT_ATOMS: atom_id res chain seq x y z
N MET A 1 4.79 -44.71 -3.20
CA MET A 1 3.66 -43.82 -3.56
C MET A 1 3.72 -42.64 -2.60
N ALA A 2 4.28 -41.51 -3.04
CA ALA A 2 4.40 -40.29 -2.24
C ALA A 2 3.32 -39.31 -2.69
N ALA A 3 2.51 -38.82 -1.76
CA ALA A 3 1.47 -37.84 -2.01
C ALA A 3 2.09 -36.44 -2.16
N PRO A 4 1.59 -35.57 -3.05
CA PRO A 4 1.98 -34.17 -3.11
C PRO A 4 1.32 -33.41 -1.96
N SER A 5 2.12 -32.66 -1.19
CA SER A 5 1.64 -31.66 -0.24
C SER A 5 1.20 -30.42 -1.01
N GLU A 6 -0.11 -30.23 -1.12
CA GLU A 6 -0.71 -29.00 -1.64
C GLU A 6 -0.40 -27.86 -0.66
N VAL A 7 0.42 -26.90 -1.10
CA VAL A 7 0.57 -25.62 -0.42
C VAL A 7 -0.70 -24.82 -0.72
N ASN A 8 -1.63 -24.81 0.23
CA ASN A 8 -2.80 -23.94 0.16
C ASN A 8 -2.28 -22.50 0.14
N GLY A 9 -2.24 -21.91 -1.05
CA GLY A 9 -2.06 -20.48 -1.20
C GLY A 9 -3.24 -19.82 -0.52
N ASP A 10 -2.97 -19.11 0.58
CA ASP A 10 -3.92 -18.16 1.12
C ASP A 10 -4.44 -17.32 -0.04
N PRO A 11 -5.77 -17.18 -0.21
CA PRO A 11 -6.30 -16.28 -1.21
C PRO A 11 -5.69 -14.93 -0.87
N ILE A 12 -4.88 -14.38 -1.78
CA ILE A 12 -4.34 -13.03 -1.63
C ILE A 12 -5.51 -12.17 -1.18
N HIS A 13 -5.50 -11.81 0.09
CA HIS A 13 -6.51 -10.95 0.68
C HIS A 13 -6.20 -9.59 0.07
N CYS A 14 -6.75 -9.35 -1.12
CA CYS A 14 -6.90 -8.01 -1.65
C CYS A 14 -7.75 -7.29 -0.61
N PRO A 15 -7.19 -6.40 0.23
CA PRO A 15 -7.99 -5.81 1.28
C PRO A 15 -9.06 -5.00 0.59
N ALA A 16 -10.32 -5.32 0.93
CA ALA A 16 -11.47 -4.54 0.56
C ALA A 16 -11.14 -3.06 0.75
N LYS A 17 -11.18 -2.28 -0.35
CA LYS A 17 -11.07 -0.81 -0.38
C LYS A 17 -10.26 -0.23 0.79
N VAL A 18 -8.93 -0.39 0.75
CA VAL A 18 -7.97 0.14 1.75
C VAL A 18 -8.41 1.55 2.20
N PRO A 19 -8.48 1.88 3.50
CA PRO A 19 -8.85 3.23 3.93
C PRO A 19 -7.73 4.24 3.60
N ALA A 20 -8.08 5.47 3.25
CA ALA A 20 -7.09 6.54 3.09
C ALA A 20 -6.83 7.17 4.47
N MET A 21 -5.79 6.71 5.16
CA MET A 21 -5.46 7.17 6.51
C MET A 21 -3.96 7.40 6.64
N ALA A 22 -3.57 8.52 7.25
CA ALA A 22 -2.18 8.84 7.48
C ALA A 22 -1.61 8.00 8.62
N TYR A 23 -0.58 7.21 8.32
CA TYR A 23 0.22 6.44 9.26
C TYR A 23 1.70 6.76 9.04
N PRO A 24 2.23 7.84 9.64
CA PRO A 24 3.62 8.27 9.40
C PRO A 24 4.66 7.27 9.94
N LEU A 25 4.30 6.51 10.97
CA LEU A 25 5.08 5.43 11.56
C LEU A 25 4.39 4.09 11.29
N SER A 26 4.23 3.78 10.01
CA SER A 26 3.61 2.53 9.60
C SER A 26 4.57 1.36 9.77
N GLU A 27 4.21 0.40 10.62
CA GLU A 27 4.99 -0.83 10.83
C GLU A 27 4.31 -2.04 10.18
N GLU A 28 2.97 -2.01 10.12
CA GLU A 28 2.16 -3.09 9.55
C GLU A 28 1.83 -2.86 8.07
N SER A 29 1.78 -3.95 7.29
CA SER A 29 1.48 -3.87 5.85
C SER A 29 0.15 -3.19 5.51
N ALA A 30 -0.86 -3.34 6.37
CA ALA A 30 -2.17 -2.69 6.23
C ALA A 30 -2.11 -1.17 6.44
N GLU A 31 -1.28 -0.72 7.38
CA GLU A 31 -1.02 0.69 7.64
C GLU A 31 -0.24 1.32 6.48
N VAL A 32 0.70 0.57 5.89
CA VAL A 32 1.52 1.06 4.77
C VAL A 32 0.61 1.30 3.57
N ALA A 33 -0.27 0.34 3.28
CA ALA A 33 -1.25 0.48 2.22
C ALA A 33 -2.18 1.70 2.45
N ALA A 34 -2.59 1.94 3.70
CA ALA A 34 -3.44 3.07 4.05
C ALA A 34 -2.70 4.42 3.93
N ASN A 35 -1.43 4.48 4.30
CA ASN A 35 -0.60 5.69 4.18
C ASN A 35 -0.27 6.01 2.71
N ILE A 36 0.02 5.00 1.90
CA ILE A 36 0.17 5.15 0.44
C ILE A 36 -1.12 5.73 -0.16
N LYS A 37 -2.27 5.18 0.24
CA LYS A 37 -3.56 5.68 -0.25
C LYS A 37 -3.82 7.11 0.23
N TYR A 38 -3.44 7.46 1.45
CA TYR A 38 -3.52 8.83 1.95
C TYR A 38 -2.73 9.79 1.06
N HIS A 39 -1.45 9.50 0.77
CA HIS A 39 -0.63 10.35 -0.10
C HIS A 39 -1.17 10.42 -1.54
N SER A 40 -1.72 9.32 -2.08
CA SER A 40 -2.35 9.35 -3.40
C SER A 40 -3.55 10.29 -3.51
N GLN A 41 -4.25 10.55 -2.39
CA GLN A 41 -5.47 11.37 -2.36
C GLN A 41 -5.19 12.81 -1.93
N TYR A 42 -4.29 13.01 -0.97
CA TYR A 42 -4.07 14.30 -0.31
C TYR A 42 -2.76 14.97 -0.72
N SER A 43 -1.84 14.25 -1.38
CA SER A 43 -0.66 14.80 -2.04
C SER A 43 -0.68 14.52 -3.56
N PRO A 44 -1.72 14.95 -4.30
CA PRO A 44 -1.82 14.63 -5.71
C PRO A 44 -0.84 15.47 -6.53
N HIS A 45 0.20 14.82 -7.05
CA HIS A 45 1.04 15.37 -8.13
C HIS A 45 0.49 15.10 -9.53
N PHE A 46 -0.54 14.25 -9.62
CA PHE A 46 -1.16 13.82 -10.86
C PHE A 46 -2.69 13.89 -10.75
N SER A 47 -3.37 13.67 -11.89
CA SER A 47 -4.83 13.61 -11.91
C SER A 47 -5.36 12.46 -11.03
N PRO A 48 -6.34 12.71 -10.14
CA PRO A 48 -6.79 11.75 -9.11
C PRO A 48 -7.64 10.60 -9.67
N PHE A 49 -7.96 10.62 -10.97
CA PHE A 49 -8.81 9.63 -11.61
C PHE A 49 -8.09 8.34 -11.97
N LYS A 50 -6.76 8.37 -12.06
CA LYS A 50 -5.94 7.21 -12.39
C LYS A 50 -5.01 6.93 -11.22
N PHE A 51 -4.70 5.65 -11.03
CA PHE A 51 -3.66 5.17 -10.11
C PHE A 51 -2.73 4.22 -10.88
N GLU A 52 -1.79 4.82 -11.60
CA GLU A 52 -0.78 4.17 -12.44
C GLU A 52 0.51 3.88 -11.65
N PRO A 53 1.42 3.03 -12.17
CA PRO A 53 2.65 2.68 -11.48
C PRO A 53 3.52 3.89 -11.06
N GLU A 54 3.53 4.95 -11.84
CA GLU A 54 4.24 6.18 -11.49
C GLU A 54 3.64 6.87 -10.25
N GLN A 55 2.31 6.97 -10.18
CA GLN A 55 1.62 7.55 -9.03
C GLN A 55 1.78 6.68 -7.79
N ALA A 56 1.77 5.35 -7.97
CA ALA A 56 2.07 4.40 -6.90
C ALA A 56 3.51 4.58 -6.38
N TYR A 57 4.48 4.82 -7.27
CA TYR A 57 5.87 5.09 -6.89
C TYR A 57 5.98 6.36 -6.05
N TYR A 58 5.40 7.48 -6.50
CA TYR A 58 5.45 8.74 -5.74
C TYR A 58 4.74 8.62 -4.38
N ALA A 59 3.52 8.08 -4.34
CA ALA A 59 2.77 7.92 -3.09
C ALA A 59 3.50 6.99 -2.09
N THR A 60 4.19 5.96 -2.59
CA THR A 60 5.01 5.07 -1.75
C THR A 60 6.27 5.76 -1.26
N ALA A 61 6.94 6.55 -2.11
CA ALA A 61 8.10 7.33 -1.71
C ALA A 61 7.76 8.35 -0.62
N GLU A 62 6.58 8.99 -0.69
CA GLU A 62 6.10 9.88 0.37
C GLU A 62 5.79 9.11 1.66
N SER A 63 5.19 7.93 1.57
CA SER A 63 4.98 7.08 2.75
C SER A 63 6.30 6.71 3.44
N VAL A 64 7.35 6.40 2.68
CA VAL A 64 8.69 6.09 3.25
C VAL A 64 9.35 7.35 3.81
N ARG A 65 9.17 8.49 3.14
CA ARG A 65 9.70 9.78 3.60
C ARG A 65 9.18 10.14 4.98
N ASP A 66 7.90 9.90 5.26
CA ASP A 66 7.31 10.18 6.58
C ASP A 66 8.03 9.44 7.70
N SER A 67 8.48 8.21 7.46
CA SER A 67 9.24 7.42 8.44
C SER A 67 10.70 7.87 8.60
N LEU A 68 11.24 8.64 7.65
CA LEU A 68 12.61 9.15 7.67
C LEU A 68 12.74 10.56 8.25
N ILE A 69 11.66 11.35 8.21
CA ILE A 69 11.62 12.69 8.80
C ILE A 69 11.45 12.53 10.32
N LYS A 70 12.51 12.85 11.07
CA LYS A 70 12.53 12.92 12.54
C LYS A 70 12.36 14.34 13.04
#